data_AF-A0A7T3DHC3-F1
#
_entry.id   AF-A0A7T3DHC3-F1
#
_cell.length_a   1.000
_cell.length_b   1.000
_cell.length_c   1.000
_cell.angle_alpha   90.00
_cell.angle_beta   90.00
_cell.angle_gamma   90.00
#
_symmetry.space_group_name_H-M   'P 1'
#
loop_
_entity.id
_entity.type
_entity.pdbx_description
1 polymer ?
#
loop_
_entity_poly.entity_id
_entity_poly.type
_entity_poly.pdbx_seq_one_letter_code
_entity_poly.pdbx_strand_id
1 'polypeptide(L)'
;MQAKGVGSDFRAEAGNVRAAANEDFKVRYDNLKKRAWGQILRSSLLNDRLSNQARRKVEASAESIYAMEFSVANIHGFLAGVIQSLPSIYEEMIVDLFDAIIERSSDNVVFYRSWKSNQKHRIGMRIRKSRFIMPRFQLSFGGSLDYESERFLADVDKVWGYLMGEPHGYEGLVAAMKKSDLRSSERIASRYFDVRYYKGVQTLHFYPKSSEVVEKINKFVGKLRQWIPGNMDEANSDFQKQYEGGEALTKEYMVVYETSARNSYGYDRPAIALLRSLKGLDDGETLQLDRMSSAVEAVHNQHGLHCGPALAKAPTAKLICMGEQRTSENSSAQVQLPLLAA
;
A
#
# COMPACT_ATOMS: atom_id res chain seq x y z
N MET A 1 85.85 -40.88 -12.51
CA MET A 1 84.40 -40.66 -12.78
C MET A 1 83.84 -39.85 -11.63
N GLN A 2 83.45 -38.60 -11.89
CA GLN A 2 82.86 -37.71 -10.88
C GLN A 2 81.40 -38.11 -10.62
N ALA A 3 81.02 -38.24 -9.35
CA ALA A 3 79.63 -38.31 -8.94
C ALA A 3 79.00 -36.92 -9.14
N LYS A 4 78.02 -36.82 -10.05
CA LYS A 4 77.24 -35.59 -10.30
C LYS A 4 76.44 -35.25 -9.04
N GLY A 5 76.70 -34.05 -8.51
CA GLY A 5 75.91 -33.44 -7.44
C GLY A 5 74.47 -33.19 -7.89
N VAL A 6 73.53 -33.49 -7.01
CA VAL A 6 72.12 -33.12 -7.13
C VAL A 6 71.98 -31.68 -6.62
N GLY A 7 72.06 -30.72 -7.54
CA GLY A 7 71.91 -29.29 -7.25
C GLY A 7 70.43 -28.86 -7.16
N SER A 8 69.97 -28.69 -5.92
CA SER A 8 69.11 -27.61 -5.38
C SER A 8 67.94 -26.94 -6.15
N ASP A 9 67.36 -27.47 -7.22
CA ASP A 9 66.25 -26.79 -7.94
C ASP A 9 64.84 -27.38 -7.70
N PHE A 10 64.53 -27.74 -6.46
CA PHE A 10 63.14 -28.03 -6.03
C PHE A 10 62.80 -27.27 -4.74
N ARG A 11 62.89 -25.94 -4.77
CA ARG A 11 62.07 -25.11 -3.88
C ARG A 11 60.89 -24.63 -4.70
N ALA A 12 59.77 -25.33 -4.60
CA ALA A 12 58.49 -24.73 -4.89
C ALA A 12 58.46 -23.39 -4.13
N GLU A 13 58.27 -22.28 -4.84
CA GLU A 13 58.07 -20.99 -4.21
C GLU A 13 57.00 -21.19 -3.15
N ALA A 14 57.38 -21.10 -1.88
CA ALA A 14 56.45 -21.13 -0.78
C ALA A 14 55.57 -19.90 -0.97
N GLY A 15 54.43 -20.08 -1.65
CA GLY A 15 53.43 -19.05 -1.85
C GLY A 15 53.25 -18.36 -0.52
N ASN A 16 53.51 -17.04 -0.50
CA ASN A 16 53.70 -16.28 0.72
C ASN A 16 52.61 -16.63 1.74
N VAL A 17 52.96 -17.35 2.81
CA VAL A 17 51.99 -17.87 3.81
C VAL A 17 51.11 -16.73 4.33
N ARG A 18 51.67 -15.51 4.41
CA ARG A 18 50.93 -14.30 4.77
C ARG A 18 49.87 -13.93 3.74
N ALA A 19 50.14 -14.07 2.45
CA ALA A 19 49.17 -13.81 1.39
C ALA A 19 48.00 -14.82 1.44
N ALA A 20 48.30 -16.10 1.62
CA ALA A 20 47.28 -17.14 1.78
C ALA A 20 46.43 -16.92 3.06
N ALA A 21 47.07 -16.59 4.19
CA ALA A 21 46.37 -16.28 5.44
C ALA A 21 45.50 -15.02 5.34
N ASN A 22 45.98 -13.98 4.65
CA ASN A 22 45.22 -12.75 4.43
C ASN A 22 43.99 -13.01 3.55
N GLU A 23 44.11 -13.84 2.51
CA GLU A 23 42.98 -14.19 1.63
C GLU A 23 41.93 -15.00 2.41
N ASP A 24 42.34 -16.02 3.18
CA ASP A 24 41.43 -16.79 4.03
C ASP A 24 40.74 -15.89 5.09
N PHE A 25 41.49 -14.98 5.73
CA PHE A 25 40.92 -14.01 6.67
C PHE A 25 39.87 -13.12 6.00
N LYS A 26 40.16 -12.58 4.82
CA LYS A 26 39.25 -11.72 4.06
C LYS A 26 37.94 -12.44 3.74
N VAL A 27 38.02 -13.67 3.23
CA VAL A 27 36.85 -14.50 2.90
C VAL A 27 36.00 -14.76 4.16
N ARG A 28 36.63 -15.12 5.28
CA ARG A 28 35.91 -15.37 6.55
C ARG A 28 35.29 -14.10 7.11
N TYR A 29 36.01 -12.99 7.07
CA TYR A 29 35.52 -11.69 7.51
C TYR A 29 34.32 -11.24 6.69
N ASP A 30 34.37 -11.35 5.36
CA ASP A 30 33.23 -11.03 4.50
C ASP A 30 32.02 -11.93 4.76
N ASN A 31 32.24 -13.22 5.05
CA ASN A 31 31.17 -14.13 5.45
C ASN A 31 30.52 -13.71 6.78
N LEU A 32 31.34 -13.40 7.79
CA LEU A 32 30.86 -12.93 9.10
C LEU A 32 30.06 -11.62 8.96
N LYS A 33 30.59 -10.67 8.18
CA LYS A 33 29.95 -9.38 7.89
C LYS A 33 28.59 -9.56 7.21
N LYS A 34 28.51 -10.41 6.18
CA LYS A 34 27.25 -10.77 5.50
C LYS A 34 26.23 -11.36 6.48
N ARG A 35 26.66 -12.27 7.37
CA ARG A 35 25.78 -12.87 8.37
C ARG A 35 25.28 -11.83 9.38
N ALA A 36 26.15 -10.93 9.84
CA ALA A 36 25.81 -9.88 10.78
C ALA A 36 24.77 -8.91 10.21
N TRP A 37 25.01 -8.39 9.00
CA TRP A 37 24.01 -7.59 8.27
C TRP A 37 22.72 -8.36 8.02
N GLY A 38 22.82 -9.65 7.65
CA GLY A 38 21.65 -10.50 7.49
C GLY A 38 20.78 -10.61 8.75
N GLN A 39 21.38 -10.60 9.95
CA GLN A 39 20.62 -10.57 11.21
C GLN A 39 19.88 -9.25 11.39
N ILE A 40 20.50 -8.12 11.05
CA ILE A 40 19.85 -6.80 11.09
C ILE A 40 18.67 -6.75 10.12
N LEU A 41 18.87 -7.20 8.87
CA LEU A 41 17.82 -7.22 7.84
C LEU A 41 16.63 -8.11 8.21
N ARG A 42 16.88 -9.21 8.92
CA ARG A 42 15.85 -10.13 9.40
C ARG A 42 15.38 -9.82 10.82
N SER A 43 15.78 -8.69 11.40
CA SER A 43 15.35 -8.31 12.75
C SER A 43 13.84 -8.13 12.79
N SER A 44 13.24 -8.43 13.95
CA SER A 44 11.80 -8.23 14.19
C SER A 44 11.35 -6.80 13.89
N LEU A 45 12.20 -5.81 14.21
CA LEU A 45 11.94 -4.40 13.92
C LEU A 45 11.60 -4.14 12.44
N LEU A 46 12.30 -4.79 11.51
CA LEU A 46 12.04 -4.66 10.08
C LEU A 46 10.90 -5.59 9.63
N ASN A 47 10.85 -6.81 10.17
CA ASN A 47 9.80 -7.79 9.82
C ASN A 47 8.39 -7.31 10.18
N ASP A 48 8.25 -6.60 11.30
CA ASP A 48 6.97 -6.12 11.80
C ASP A 48 6.50 -4.88 11.04
N ARG A 49 7.43 -4.10 10.47
CA ARG A 49 7.14 -2.80 9.85
C ARG A 49 6.99 -2.86 8.34
N LEU A 50 7.59 -3.84 7.68
CA LEU A 50 7.62 -3.92 6.22
C LEU A 50 6.63 -4.95 5.68
N SER A 51 5.96 -4.65 4.56
CA SER A 51 5.22 -5.66 3.79
C SER A 51 6.15 -6.71 3.21
N ASN A 52 5.56 -7.81 2.75
CA ASN A 52 6.30 -8.80 1.97
C ASN A 52 6.98 -8.19 0.73
N GLN A 53 6.33 -7.26 0.04
CA GLN A 53 6.90 -6.59 -1.13
C GLN A 53 8.04 -5.64 -0.76
N ALA A 54 7.87 -4.82 0.28
CA ALA A 54 8.92 -3.93 0.77
C ALA A 54 10.13 -4.72 1.26
N ARG A 55 9.91 -5.86 1.92
CA ARG A 55 10.98 -6.80 2.28
C ARG A 55 11.75 -7.29 1.05
N ARG A 56 11.05 -7.72 0.00
CA ARG A 56 11.72 -8.16 -1.24
C ARG A 56 12.53 -7.04 -1.88
N LYS A 57 12.06 -5.79 -1.83
CA LYS A 57 12.82 -4.62 -2.31
C LYS A 57 14.10 -4.38 -1.47
N VAL A 58 14.00 -4.49 -0.15
CA VAL A 58 15.17 -4.39 0.75
C VAL A 58 16.15 -5.55 0.52
N GLU A 59 15.65 -6.77 0.38
CA GLU A 59 16.45 -7.97 0.07
C GLU A 59 17.12 -7.87 -1.31
N ALA A 60 16.44 -7.30 -2.32
CA ALA A 60 17.03 -7.03 -3.63
C ALA A 60 18.16 -6.01 -3.58
N SER A 61 18.15 -5.13 -2.56
CA SER A 61 19.23 -4.17 -2.30
C SER A 61 20.26 -4.70 -1.29
N ALA A 62 20.16 -5.97 -0.87
CA ALA A 62 20.98 -6.50 0.22
C ALA A 62 22.47 -6.55 -0.13
N GLU A 63 22.83 -6.69 -1.41
CA GLU A 63 24.24 -6.75 -1.82
C GLU A 63 24.99 -5.44 -1.54
N SER A 64 24.35 -4.28 -1.78
CA SER A 64 24.95 -2.99 -1.46
C SER A 64 25.05 -2.78 0.06
N ILE A 65 24.07 -3.30 0.81
CA ILE A 65 24.09 -3.28 2.28
C ILE A 65 25.21 -4.15 2.83
N TYR A 66 25.40 -5.34 2.28
CA TYR A 66 26.49 -6.25 2.65
C TYR A 66 27.88 -5.71 2.30
N ALA A 67 27.97 -4.82 1.30
CA ALA A 67 29.22 -4.16 0.95
C ALA A 67 29.66 -3.15 2.02
N MET A 68 28.71 -2.48 2.69
CA MET A 68 29.00 -1.51 3.76
C MET A 68 29.82 -2.13 4.90
N GLU A 69 30.69 -1.33 5.51
CA GLU A 69 31.37 -1.70 6.73
C GLU A 69 30.34 -1.97 7.83
N PHE A 70 30.51 -3.05 8.59
CA PHE A 70 29.64 -3.35 9.72
C PHE A 70 30.06 -2.52 10.92
N SER A 71 29.55 -1.28 10.97
CA SER A 71 29.81 -0.32 12.02
C SER A 71 28.51 0.24 12.59
N VAL A 72 28.56 0.75 13.81
CA VAL A 72 27.40 1.36 14.50
C VAL A 72 26.81 2.50 13.66
N ALA A 73 27.67 3.37 13.10
CA ALA A 73 27.25 4.48 12.26
C ALA A 73 26.48 4.01 11.00
N ASN A 74 26.98 2.99 10.31
CA ASN A 74 26.32 2.47 9.10
C ASN A 74 25.00 1.77 9.43
N ILE A 75 24.93 1.06 10.56
CA ILE A 75 23.69 0.42 11.02
C ILE A 75 22.63 1.48 11.34
N HIS A 76 22.98 2.54 12.08
CA HIS A 76 22.07 3.63 12.37
C HIS A 76 21.64 4.38 11.11
N GLY A 77 22.57 4.69 10.20
CA GLY A 77 22.25 5.33 8.92
C GLY A 77 21.28 4.51 8.08
N PHE A 78 21.50 3.19 8.00
CA PHE A 78 20.59 2.27 7.32
C PHE A 78 19.19 2.27 7.96
N LEU A 79 19.09 2.09 9.27
CA LEU A 79 17.81 2.08 9.98
C LEU A 79 17.06 3.41 9.86
N ALA A 80 17.77 4.54 9.92
CA ALA A 80 17.20 5.86 9.70
C ALA A 80 16.64 6.00 8.28
N GLY A 81 17.35 5.52 7.26
CA GLY A 81 16.87 5.49 5.88
C GLY A 81 15.63 4.62 5.71
N VAL A 82 15.56 3.47 6.40
CA VAL A 82 14.34 2.65 6.41
C VAL A 82 13.18 3.42 7.02
N ILE A 83 13.36 4.04 8.20
CA ILE A 83 12.31 4.82 8.87
C ILE A 83 11.80 5.95 7.96
N GLN A 84 12.70 6.67 7.29
CA GLN A 84 12.35 7.76 6.36
C GLN A 84 11.55 7.25 5.15
N SER A 85 11.76 6.01 4.72
CA SER A 85 11.01 5.39 3.62
C SER A 85 9.69 4.71 4.05
N LEU A 86 9.42 4.56 5.35
CA LEU A 86 8.17 3.93 5.80
C LEU A 86 6.90 4.60 5.27
N PRO A 87 6.75 5.94 5.23
CA PRO A 87 5.53 6.56 4.72
C PRO A 87 5.20 6.16 3.28
N SER A 88 6.20 6.15 2.39
CA SER A 88 6.00 5.74 0.99
C SER A 88 5.76 4.23 0.87
N ILE A 89 6.42 3.41 1.69
CA ILE A 89 6.17 1.97 1.74
C ILE A 89 4.72 1.70 2.15
N TYR A 90 4.21 2.37 3.19
CA TYR A 90 2.81 2.22 3.60
C TYR A 90 1.85 2.74 2.55
N GLU A 91 2.16 3.86 1.88
CA GLU A 91 1.36 4.36 0.76
C GLU A 91 1.21 3.29 -0.34
N GLU A 92 2.33 2.70 -0.79
CA GLU A 92 2.31 1.60 -1.77
C GLU A 92 1.49 0.41 -1.26
N MET A 93 1.70 -0.03 -0.01
CA MET A 93 0.97 -1.15 0.59
C MET A 93 -0.54 -0.91 0.64
N ILE A 94 -0.95 0.30 1.01
CA ILE A 94 -2.36 0.68 1.09
C ILE A 94 -2.99 0.64 -0.30
N VAL A 95 -2.30 1.19 -1.31
CA VAL A 95 -2.78 1.20 -2.69
C VAL A 95 -2.86 -0.21 -3.27
N ASP A 96 -1.82 -1.03 -3.07
CA ASP A 96 -1.76 -2.41 -3.56
C ASP A 96 -2.87 -3.27 -2.91
N LEU A 97 -3.10 -3.10 -1.60
CA LEU A 97 -4.18 -3.80 -0.90
C LEU A 97 -5.56 -3.36 -1.38
N PHE A 98 -5.77 -2.06 -1.57
CA PHE A 98 -7.02 -1.53 -2.10
C PHE A 98 -7.32 -2.08 -3.50
N ASP A 99 -6.34 -2.05 -4.40
CA ASP A 99 -6.46 -2.60 -5.75
C ASP A 99 -6.75 -4.10 -5.71
N ALA A 100 -6.04 -4.85 -4.86
CA ALA A 100 -6.28 -6.28 -4.69
C ALA A 100 -7.71 -6.58 -4.19
N ILE A 101 -8.27 -5.75 -3.31
CA ILE A 101 -9.67 -5.92 -2.86
C ILE A 101 -10.63 -5.68 -4.03
N ILE A 102 -10.45 -4.60 -4.78
CA ILE A 102 -11.34 -4.19 -5.87
C ILE A 102 -11.29 -5.15 -7.07
N GLU A 103 -10.10 -5.58 -7.48
CA GLU A 103 -9.89 -6.44 -8.65
C GLU A 103 -10.56 -7.81 -8.48
N ARG A 104 -10.65 -8.29 -7.24
CA ARG A 104 -11.06 -9.67 -6.95
C ARG A 104 -12.57 -9.90 -7.04
N SER A 105 -13.40 -8.87 -6.86
CA SER A 105 -14.85 -8.97 -6.99
C SER A 105 -15.50 -7.61 -7.21
N SER A 106 -16.43 -7.51 -8.16
CA SER A 106 -17.31 -6.33 -8.30
C SER A 106 -18.10 -6.03 -7.04
N ASP A 107 -18.39 -7.05 -6.24
CA ASP A 107 -19.20 -6.92 -5.04
C ASP A 107 -18.46 -6.16 -3.96
N ASN A 108 -17.15 -5.97 -4.10
CA ASN A 108 -16.35 -5.16 -3.19
C ASN A 108 -16.41 -3.68 -3.54
N VAL A 109 -16.84 -3.34 -4.75
CA VAL A 109 -16.63 -2.02 -5.34
C VAL A 109 -17.90 -1.18 -5.27
N VAL A 110 -17.69 0.10 -5.03
CA VAL A 110 -18.65 1.18 -5.18
C VAL A 110 -18.07 2.19 -6.16
N PHE A 111 -18.79 2.47 -7.23
CA PHE A 111 -18.44 3.49 -8.20
C PHE A 111 -19.14 4.79 -7.87
N TYR A 112 -18.54 5.90 -8.30
CA TYR A 112 -19.11 7.24 -8.20
C TYR A 112 -18.44 8.15 -9.24
N ARG A 113 -19.09 9.28 -9.58
CA ARG A 113 -18.45 10.31 -10.39
C ARG A 113 -17.37 10.97 -9.56
N SER A 114 -16.13 10.93 -10.02
CA SER A 114 -15.03 11.53 -9.27
C SER A 114 -15.11 13.06 -9.29
N TRP A 115 -14.46 13.70 -8.32
CA TRP A 115 -14.55 15.15 -8.15
C TRP A 115 -13.80 15.93 -9.24
N LYS A 116 -12.81 15.31 -9.89
CA LYS A 116 -12.12 15.87 -11.05
C LYS A 116 -12.78 15.39 -12.35
N SER A 117 -12.87 16.29 -13.32
CA SER A 117 -13.55 16.03 -14.61
C SER A 117 -12.65 15.47 -15.71
N ASN A 118 -11.35 15.29 -15.49
CA ASN A 118 -10.45 14.82 -16.55
C ASN A 118 -10.64 13.32 -16.84
N GLN A 119 -10.23 12.89 -18.04
CA GLN A 119 -10.48 11.52 -18.53
C GLN A 119 -9.90 10.43 -17.61
N LYS A 120 -8.71 10.68 -17.02
CA LYS A 120 -8.03 9.76 -16.11
C LYS A 120 -8.78 9.57 -14.79
N HIS A 121 -9.47 10.60 -14.33
CA HIS A 121 -10.12 10.64 -13.02
C HIS A 121 -11.62 10.87 -13.11
N ARG A 122 -12.29 10.49 -14.20
CA ARG A 122 -13.75 10.70 -14.36
C ARG A 122 -14.62 9.80 -13.49
N ILE A 123 -14.17 8.58 -13.22
CA ILE A 123 -14.82 7.61 -12.33
C ILE A 123 -13.91 7.37 -11.13
N GLY A 124 -14.49 7.46 -9.94
CA GLY A 124 -13.88 7.06 -8.69
C GLY A 124 -14.37 5.69 -8.24
N MET A 125 -13.58 5.04 -7.39
CA MET A 125 -13.96 3.80 -6.73
C MET A 125 -13.70 3.87 -5.24
N ARG A 126 -14.52 3.17 -4.47
CA ARG A 126 -14.28 2.91 -3.05
C ARG A 126 -14.72 1.49 -2.69
N ILE A 127 -14.15 0.95 -1.62
CA ILE A 127 -14.57 -0.33 -1.05
C ILE A 127 -15.93 -0.14 -0.34
N ARG A 128 -16.80 -1.16 -0.41
CA ARG A 128 -18.06 -1.21 0.33
C ARG A 128 -17.84 -1.15 1.84
N LYS A 129 -18.70 -0.42 2.55
CA LYS A 129 -18.55 -0.19 4.00
C LYS A 129 -19.02 -1.38 4.83
N SER A 130 -19.91 -2.19 4.28
CA SER A 130 -20.57 -3.29 4.99
C SER A 130 -19.78 -4.59 4.97
N ARG A 131 -19.14 -4.91 3.84
CA ARG A 131 -18.40 -6.16 3.65
C ARG A 131 -17.54 -6.11 2.39
N PHE A 132 -16.38 -6.78 2.42
CA PHE A 132 -15.66 -7.16 1.20
C PHE A 132 -15.23 -8.63 1.25
N ILE A 133 -14.97 -9.21 0.08
CA ILE A 133 -14.70 -10.63 -0.15
C ILE A 133 -13.31 -10.78 -0.77
N MET A 134 -12.49 -11.64 -0.18
CA MET A 134 -11.22 -12.04 -0.78
C MET A 134 -11.25 -13.51 -1.17
N PRO A 135 -11.14 -13.85 -2.47
CA PRO A 135 -11.06 -15.23 -2.93
C PRO A 135 -9.62 -15.75 -2.92
N ARG A 136 -9.47 -17.05 -3.13
CA ARG A 136 -8.19 -17.79 -3.16
C ARG A 136 -7.54 -17.91 -1.78
N PHE A 137 -8.34 -18.19 -0.76
CA PHE A 137 -7.86 -18.54 0.58
C PHE A 137 -7.90 -20.06 0.75
N GLN A 138 -6.74 -20.69 0.76
CA GLN A 138 -6.61 -22.14 0.90
C GLN A 138 -6.26 -22.51 2.33
N LEU A 139 -6.81 -23.63 2.77
CA LEU A 139 -6.38 -24.26 4.01
C LEU A 139 -5.31 -25.30 3.71
N SER A 140 -4.29 -25.34 4.56
CA SER A 140 -3.34 -26.45 4.63
C SER A 140 -4.05 -27.75 5.01
N PHE A 141 -3.37 -28.88 4.84
CA PHE A 141 -3.87 -30.19 5.28
C PHE A 141 -4.30 -30.21 6.76
N GLY A 142 -3.64 -29.40 7.59
CA GLY A 142 -3.96 -29.24 9.02
C GLY A 142 -5.21 -28.39 9.31
N GLY A 143 -5.84 -27.79 8.31
CA GLY A 143 -7.00 -26.90 8.50
C GLY A 143 -6.66 -25.46 8.91
N SER A 144 -5.37 -25.11 8.97
CA SER A 144 -4.90 -23.73 9.11
C SER A 144 -4.86 -23.02 7.76
N LEU A 145 -4.75 -21.69 7.73
CA LEU A 145 -4.37 -20.98 6.51
C LEU A 145 -3.02 -21.49 5.99
N ASP A 146 -2.86 -21.46 4.66
CA ASP A 146 -1.56 -21.62 4.04
C ASP A 146 -0.67 -20.37 4.25
N TYR A 147 0.60 -20.50 3.86
CA TYR A 147 1.61 -19.49 4.07
C TYR A 147 1.30 -18.16 3.37
N GLU A 148 0.81 -18.23 2.12
CA GLU A 148 0.50 -17.05 1.32
C GLU A 148 -0.73 -16.31 1.87
N SER A 149 -1.77 -17.04 2.28
CA SER A 149 -2.96 -16.46 2.92
C SER A 149 -2.60 -15.78 4.24
N GLU A 150 -1.75 -16.41 5.06
CA GLU A 150 -1.26 -15.80 6.31
C GLU A 150 -0.47 -14.52 6.06
N ARG A 151 0.44 -14.53 5.07
CA ARG A 151 1.22 -13.34 4.68
C ARG A 151 0.33 -12.21 4.19
N PHE A 152 -0.69 -12.51 3.40
CA PHE A 152 -1.66 -11.51 2.97
C PHE A 152 -2.38 -10.90 4.18
N LEU A 153 -2.87 -11.72 5.13
CA LEU A 153 -3.51 -11.21 6.34
C LEU A 153 -2.57 -10.37 7.20
N ALA A 154 -1.27 -10.71 7.25
CA ALA A 154 -0.28 -9.90 7.95
C ALA A 154 -0.13 -8.50 7.32
N ASP A 155 -0.21 -8.41 5.99
CA ASP A 155 -0.16 -7.11 5.30
C ASP A 155 -1.48 -6.32 5.49
N VAL A 156 -2.64 -7.00 5.56
CA VAL A 156 -3.92 -6.39 5.97
C VAL A 156 -3.81 -5.80 7.37
N ASP A 157 -3.28 -6.56 8.32
CA ASP A 157 -3.05 -6.08 9.69
C ASP A 157 -2.19 -4.81 9.66
N LYS A 158 -1.00 -4.84 9.04
CA LYS A 158 -0.11 -3.65 8.98
C LYS A 158 -0.79 -2.42 8.37
N VAL A 159 -1.52 -2.58 7.25
CA VAL A 159 -2.21 -1.47 6.59
C VAL A 159 -3.23 -0.82 7.53
N TRP A 160 -4.09 -1.62 8.16
CA TRP A 160 -5.11 -1.08 9.05
C TRP A 160 -4.53 -0.57 10.37
N GLY A 161 -3.52 -1.24 10.94
CA GLY A 161 -2.78 -0.73 12.08
C GLY A 161 -2.20 0.67 11.80
N TYR A 162 -1.59 0.86 10.64
CA TYR A 162 -1.07 2.16 10.23
C TYR A 162 -2.17 3.22 10.05
N LEU A 163 -3.23 2.91 9.29
CA LEU A 163 -4.36 3.83 9.07
C LEU A 163 -5.09 4.20 10.36
N MET A 164 -5.10 3.31 11.35
CA MET A 164 -5.76 3.51 12.63
C MET A 164 -4.86 4.16 13.68
N GLY A 165 -3.56 4.32 13.42
CA GLY A 165 -2.60 4.88 14.37
C GLY A 165 -2.16 3.88 15.45
N GLU A 166 -2.47 2.59 15.28
CA GLU A 166 -2.09 1.48 16.16
C GLU A 166 -1.33 0.41 15.34
N PRO A 167 -0.08 0.68 14.88
CA PRO A 167 0.60 -0.22 13.95
C PRO A 167 1.05 -1.57 14.56
N HIS A 168 0.95 -1.75 15.88
CA HIS A 168 1.39 -2.98 16.56
C HIS A 168 0.69 -3.18 17.91
N GLY A 169 0.88 -4.38 18.49
CA GLY A 169 0.46 -4.68 19.86
C GLY A 169 -1.03 -5.00 20.03
N TYR A 170 -1.76 -5.19 18.92
CA TYR A 170 -3.16 -5.58 18.94
C TYR A 170 -3.36 -7.01 18.39
N GLU A 171 -4.49 -7.61 18.73
CA GLU A 171 -4.90 -8.90 18.17
C GLU A 171 -5.42 -8.72 16.74
N GLY A 172 -4.49 -8.89 15.79
CA GLY A 172 -4.75 -8.85 14.36
C GLY A 172 -5.43 -10.10 13.81
N LEU A 173 -5.75 -10.06 12.52
CA LEU A 173 -6.33 -11.15 11.76
C LEU A 173 -5.50 -12.41 11.81
N VAL A 174 -4.17 -12.30 11.68
CA VAL A 174 -3.30 -13.49 11.72
C VAL A 174 -3.43 -14.22 13.06
N ALA A 175 -3.36 -13.46 14.16
CA ALA A 175 -3.46 -14.02 15.51
C ALA A 175 -4.85 -14.64 15.76
N ALA A 176 -5.92 -13.93 15.37
CA ALA A 176 -7.29 -14.42 15.54
C ALA A 176 -7.56 -15.70 14.73
N MET A 177 -7.11 -15.75 13.47
CA MET A 177 -7.30 -16.90 12.60
C MET A 177 -6.53 -18.14 13.06
N LYS A 178 -5.30 -17.97 13.60
CA LYS A 178 -4.51 -19.09 14.15
C LYS A 178 -5.13 -19.77 15.37
N LYS A 179 -5.90 -19.02 16.16
CA LYS A 179 -6.58 -19.52 17.37
C LYS A 179 -7.94 -20.13 17.07
N SER A 180 -8.44 -19.98 15.85
CA SER A 180 -9.81 -20.32 15.48
C SER A 180 -9.88 -21.59 14.65
N ASP A 181 -10.98 -22.35 14.79
CA ASP A 181 -11.28 -23.44 13.87
C ASP A 181 -11.89 -22.89 12.58
N LEU A 182 -11.07 -22.82 11.52
CA LEU A 182 -11.48 -22.32 10.20
C LEU A 182 -12.44 -23.27 9.47
N ARG A 183 -12.64 -24.49 9.98
CA ARG A 183 -13.65 -25.42 9.44
C ARG A 183 -15.04 -25.10 9.98
N SER A 184 -15.12 -24.35 11.06
CA SER A 184 -16.39 -23.85 11.58
C SER A 184 -16.98 -22.79 10.66
N SER A 185 -18.31 -22.62 10.71
CA SER A 185 -19.01 -21.53 10.02
C SER A 185 -19.08 -20.24 10.87
N GLU A 186 -18.35 -20.18 11.98
CA GLU A 186 -18.42 -19.07 12.91
C GLU A 186 -17.68 -17.83 12.39
N ARG A 187 -18.00 -16.67 12.97
CA ARG A 187 -17.25 -15.45 12.71
C ARG A 187 -16.11 -15.37 13.70
N ILE A 188 -14.94 -15.05 13.20
CA ILE A 188 -13.70 -14.86 13.95
C ILE A 188 -13.51 -13.36 14.13
N ALA A 189 -13.57 -12.91 15.38
CA ALA A 189 -13.36 -11.51 15.71
C ALA A 189 -11.86 -11.18 15.76
N SER A 190 -11.47 -10.08 15.13
CA SER A 190 -10.16 -9.42 15.28
C SER A 190 -10.34 -7.99 15.77
N ARG A 191 -9.27 -7.19 15.87
CA ARG A 191 -9.36 -5.78 16.28
C ARG A 191 -10.34 -4.96 15.43
N TYR A 192 -10.27 -5.04 14.10
CA TYR A 192 -11.01 -4.17 13.18
C TYR A 192 -12.13 -4.86 12.40
N PHE A 193 -12.11 -6.19 12.35
CA PHE A 193 -13.03 -6.98 11.53
C PHE A 193 -13.60 -8.16 12.31
N ASP A 194 -14.81 -8.56 11.95
CA ASP A 194 -15.23 -9.95 12.07
C ASP A 194 -15.00 -10.61 10.71
N VAL A 195 -14.48 -11.84 10.72
CA VAL A 195 -14.10 -12.53 9.50
C VAL A 195 -14.71 -13.93 9.47
N ARG A 196 -15.18 -14.36 8.29
CA ARG A 196 -15.69 -15.71 8.09
C ARG A 196 -15.04 -16.36 6.88
N TYR A 197 -14.54 -17.57 7.06
CA TYR A 197 -14.04 -18.41 5.98
C TYR A 197 -15.18 -19.25 5.39
N TYR A 198 -15.27 -19.28 4.06
CA TYR A 198 -16.25 -20.07 3.31
C TYR A 198 -15.51 -21.18 2.55
N LYS A 199 -15.38 -22.35 3.17
CA LYS A 199 -14.62 -23.49 2.65
C LYS A 199 -15.01 -23.90 1.22
N GLY A 200 -16.31 -23.93 0.91
CA GLY A 200 -16.81 -24.42 -0.39
C GLY A 200 -16.34 -23.59 -1.58
N VAL A 201 -16.24 -22.27 -1.40
CA VAL A 201 -15.82 -21.32 -2.44
C VAL A 201 -14.42 -20.75 -2.20
N GLN A 202 -13.75 -21.17 -1.11
CA GLN A 202 -12.43 -20.73 -0.69
C GLN A 202 -12.30 -19.20 -0.62
N THR A 203 -13.31 -18.55 -0.04
CA THR A 203 -13.35 -17.10 0.16
C THR A 203 -13.28 -16.73 1.63
N LEU A 204 -12.70 -15.57 1.90
CA LEU A 204 -12.68 -14.95 3.21
C LEU A 204 -13.53 -13.67 3.15
N HIS A 205 -14.57 -13.59 3.98
CA HIS A 205 -15.46 -12.44 4.03
C HIS A 205 -15.09 -11.58 5.24
N PHE A 206 -14.83 -10.31 4.98
CA PHE A 206 -14.47 -9.32 5.99
C PHE A 206 -15.66 -8.44 6.28
N TYR A 207 -16.05 -8.36 7.55
CA TYR A 207 -17.12 -7.53 8.08
C TYR A 207 -16.47 -6.47 8.98
N PRO A 208 -16.34 -5.22 8.52
CA PRO A 208 -15.77 -4.14 9.34
C PRO A 208 -16.61 -3.93 10.60
N LYS A 209 -15.96 -3.76 11.74
CA LYS A 209 -16.66 -3.47 13.02
C LYS A 209 -17.29 -2.08 13.07
N SER A 210 -16.78 -1.17 12.24
CA SER A 210 -17.32 0.18 12.02
C SER A 210 -17.10 0.59 10.58
N SER A 211 -17.99 1.43 10.03
CA SER A 211 -17.83 2.00 8.70
C SER A 211 -16.58 2.88 8.58
N GLU A 212 -16.11 3.46 9.70
CA GLU A 212 -14.89 4.27 9.77
C GLU A 212 -13.66 3.48 9.32
N VAL A 213 -13.58 2.19 9.66
CA VAL A 213 -12.45 1.31 9.35
C VAL A 213 -12.20 1.26 7.83
N VAL A 214 -13.27 1.11 7.04
CA VAL A 214 -13.17 1.08 5.57
C VAL A 214 -13.12 2.49 4.99
N GLU A 215 -13.73 3.46 5.66
CA GLU A 215 -13.69 4.86 5.22
C GLU A 215 -12.27 5.43 5.24
N LYS A 216 -11.41 5.03 6.19
CA LYS A 216 -10.01 5.48 6.22
C LYS A 216 -9.22 5.07 4.98
N ILE A 217 -9.29 3.80 4.57
CA ILE A 217 -8.60 3.34 3.37
C ILE A 217 -9.20 3.99 2.11
N ASN A 218 -10.52 4.10 2.04
CA ASN A 218 -11.22 4.74 0.93
C ASN A 218 -10.83 6.20 0.76
N LYS A 219 -10.77 6.97 1.86
CA LYS A 219 -10.35 8.37 1.83
C LYS A 219 -8.87 8.51 1.50
N PHE A 220 -8.02 7.65 2.05
CA PHE A 220 -6.58 7.67 1.76
C PHE A 220 -6.33 7.48 0.26
N VAL A 221 -6.82 6.38 -0.31
CA VAL A 221 -6.64 6.07 -1.73
C VAL A 221 -7.39 7.06 -2.61
N GLY A 222 -8.61 7.44 -2.24
CA GLY A 222 -9.41 8.41 -2.96
C GLY A 222 -8.72 9.77 -3.09
N LYS A 223 -8.04 10.27 -2.04
CA LYS A 223 -7.27 11.51 -2.10
C LYS A 223 -6.04 11.36 -2.98
N LEU A 224 -5.27 10.29 -2.78
CA LEU A 224 -4.06 10.02 -3.55
C LEU A 224 -4.34 9.90 -5.05
N ARG A 225 -5.43 9.21 -5.41
CA ARG A 225 -5.91 9.07 -6.80
C ARG A 225 -6.78 10.24 -7.27
N GLN A 226 -6.93 11.29 -6.46
CA GLN A 226 -7.70 12.48 -6.78
C GLN A 226 -9.16 12.17 -7.20
N TRP A 227 -9.75 11.12 -6.64
CA TRP A 227 -11.15 10.75 -6.84
C TRP A 227 -12.09 11.48 -5.90
N ILE A 228 -11.59 11.91 -4.73
CA ILE A 228 -12.27 12.81 -3.80
C ILE A 228 -11.41 14.06 -3.57
N PRO A 229 -12.00 15.20 -3.15
CA PRO A 229 -11.22 16.38 -2.82
C PRO A 229 -10.34 16.19 -1.58
N GLY A 230 -9.35 17.09 -1.41
CA GLY A 230 -8.47 17.09 -0.24
C GLY A 230 -9.27 17.27 1.06
N ASN A 231 -10.27 18.15 1.02
CA ASN A 231 -11.31 18.30 2.02
C ASN A 231 -12.71 18.03 1.39
N MET A 232 -13.52 17.15 2.00
CA MET A 232 -14.88 16.87 1.53
C MET A 232 -15.82 18.08 1.60
N ASP A 233 -15.50 19.10 2.40
CA ASP A 233 -16.25 20.36 2.44
C ASP A 233 -16.12 21.18 1.15
N GLU A 234 -15.09 20.90 0.32
CA GLU A 234 -14.93 21.48 -1.03
C GLU A 234 -15.86 20.82 -2.06
N ALA A 235 -16.41 19.65 -1.72
CA ALA A 235 -17.36 18.96 -2.57
C ALA A 235 -18.75 19.59 -2.39
N ASN A 236 -19.50 19.68 -3.47
CA ASN A 236 -20.88 20.12 -3.37
C ASN A 236 -21.78 19.07 -2.70
N SER A 237 -22.98 19.48 -2.29
CA SER A 237 -23.89 18.57 -1.56
C SER A 237 -24.26 17.32 -2.36
N ASP A 238 -24.35 17.40 -3.69
CA ASP A 238 -24.67 16.27 -4.54
C ASP A 238 -23.51 15.28 -4.63
N PHE A 239 -22.26 15.75 -4.64
CA PHE A 239 -21.09 14.89 -4.53
C PHE A 239 -21.11 14.10 -3.21
N GLN A 240 -21.42 14.76 -2.10
CA GLN A 240 -21.50 14.09 -0.80
C GLN A 240 -22.63 13.04 -0.79
N LYS A 241 -23.82 13.38 -1.32
CA LYS A 241 -24.94 12.45 -1.47
C LYS A 241 -24.58 11.23 -2.31
N GLN A 242 -23.94 11.39 -3.48
CA GLN A 242 -23.55 10.22 -4.29
C GLN A 242 -22.51 9.35 -3.57
N TYR A 243 -21.59 9.96 -2.81
CA TYR A 243 -20.49 9.23 -2.20
C TYR A 243 -21.01 8.37 -1.04
N GLU A 244 -21.87 8.94 -0.20
CA GLU A 244 -22.55 8.24 0.88
C GLU A 244 -23.55 7.20 0.36
N GLY A 245 -24.43 7.61 -0.57
CA GLY A 245 -25.42 6.75 -1.24
C GLY A 245 -24.84 5.80 -2.29
N GLY A 246 -23.52 5.77 -2.46
CA GLY A 246 -22.85 5.13 -3.58
C GLY A 246 -23.15 3.64 -3.74
N GLU A 247 -23.41 2.90 -2.66
CA GLU A 247 -23.73 1.47 -2.75
C GLU A 247 -25.05 1.21 -3.50
N ALA A 248 -26.07 2.04 -3.26
CA ALA A 248 -27.35 1.97 -3.97
C ALA A 248 -27.18 2.43 -5.42
N LEU A 249 -26.57 3.60 -5.62
CA LEU A 249 -26.34 4.16 -6.95
C LEU A 249 -25.47 3.24 -7.82
N THR A 250 -24.46 2.58 -7.25
CA THR A 250 -23.63 1.60 -7.96
C THR A 250 -24.46 0.46 -8.53
N LYS A 251 -25.46 -0.02 -7.80
CA LYS A 251 -26.37 -1.05 -8.32
C LYS A 251 -27.10 -0.55 -9.57
N GLU A 252 -27.58 0.69 -9.55
CA GLU A 252 -28.25 1.32 -10.69
C GLU A 252 -27.29 1.56 -11.86
N TYR A 253 -26.08 2.07 -11.60
CA TYR A 253 -25.04 2.24 -12.61
C TYR A 253 -24.74 0.92 -13.33
N MET A 254 -24.59 -0.17 -12.57
CA MET A 254 -24.29 -1.49 -13.14
C MET A 254 -25.45 -2.02 -14.00
N VAL A 255 -26.71 -1.81 -13.60
CA VAL A 255 -27.88 -2.19 -14.43
C VAL A 255 -27.88 -1.46 -15.77
N VAL A 256 -27.63 -0.15 -15.77
CA VAL A 256 -27.56 0.66 -17.00
C VAL A 256 -26.35 0.23 -17.85
N TYR A 257 -25.20 0.03 -17.21
CA TYR A 257 -23.98 -0.42 -17.86
C TYR A 257 -24.17 -1.78 -18.56
N GLU A 258 -24.72 -2.77 -17.88
CA GLU A 258 -24.96 -4.12 -18.42
C GLU A 258 -25.96 -4.10 -19.57
N THR A 259 -27.01 -3.27 -19.48
CA THR A 259 -27.99 -3.11 -20.57
C THR A 259 -27.38 -2.49 -21.83
N SER A 260 -26.39 -1.61 -21.67
CA SER A 260 -25.66 -1.01 -22.79
C SER A 260 -24.67 -1.97 -23.47
N ALA A 261 -24.24 -3.02 -22.78
CA ALA A 261 -23.21 -3.97 -23.22
C ALA A 261 -23.79 -5.08 -24.12
N ARG A 262 -24.35 -4.71 -25.27
CA ARG A 262 -25.14 -5.61 -26.13
C ARG A 262 -24.43 -6.85 -26.71
N ASN A 263 -23.10 -7.04 -26.57
CA ASN A 263 -22.37 -8.20 -27.14
C ASN A 263 -20.92 -8.36 -26.64
N SER A 264 -20.60 -8.05 -25.39
CA SER A 264 -19.20 -8.12 -24.92
C SER A 264 -18.81 -9.55 -24.49
N TYR A 265 -18.46 -10.40 -25.45
CA TYR A 265 -17.65 -11.60 -25.17
C TYR A 265 -16.23 -11.14 -24.82
N GLY A 266 -15.89 -10.99 -23.53
CA GLY A 266 -14.52 -10.64 -23.14
C GLY A 266 -14.39 -9.78 -21.89
N TYR A 267 -14.37 -10.46 -20.75
CA TYR A 267 -13.46 -10.33 -19.60
C TYR A 267 -12.97 -9.00 -18.98
N ASP A 268 -13.52 -7.82 -19.27
CA ASP A 268 -13.16 -6.63 -18.48
C ASP A 268 -14.35 -5.99 -17.74
N ARG A 269 -14.38 -6.20 -16.42
CA ARG A 269 -15.28 -5.49 -15.50
C ARG A 269 -14.83 -4.02 -15.40
N PRO A 270 -15.75 -3.04 -15.24
CA PRO A 270 -15.39 -1.62 -15.21
C PRO A 270 -14.34 -1.25 -14.15
N ALA A 271 -14.30 -1.97 -13.03
CA ALA A 271 -13.25 -1.82 -12.01
C ALA A 271 -11.86 -2.19 -12.55
N ILE A 272 -11.73 -3.33 -13.24
CA ILE A 272 -10.46 -3.82 -13.79
C ILE A 272 -9.97 -2.86 -14.88
N ALA A 273 -10.87 -2.45 -15.78
CA ALA A 273 -10.55 -1.48 -16.83
C ALA A 273 -9.98 -0.16 -16.23
N LEU A 274 -10.58 0.34 -15.15
CA LEU A 274 -10.10 1.55 -14.47
C LEU A 274 -8.71 1.35 -13.87
N LEU A 275 -8.49 0.23 -13.19
CA LEU A 275 -7.19 -0.09 -12.59
C LEU A 275 -6.09 -0.23 -13.66
N ARG A 276 -6.37 -0.88 -14.78
CA ARG A 276 -5.44 -1.01 -15.90
C ARG A 276 -5.08 0.36 -16.49
N SER A 277 -6.08 1.20 -16.73
CA SER A 277 -5.89 2.57 -17.24
C SER A 277 -5.03 3.41 -16.29
N LEU A 278 -5.28 3.35 -14.98
CA LEU A 278 -4.47 4.06 -13.99
C LEU A 278 -3.01 3.60 -13.94
N LYS A 279 -2.77 2.31 -14.18
CA LYS A 279 -1.43 1.69 -14.25
C LYS A 279 -0.75 1.92 -15.60
N GLY A 280 -1.40 2.59 -16.56
CA GLY A 280 -0.86 2.78 -17.91
C GLY A 280 -0.72 1.47 -18.69
N LEU A 281 -1.52 0.46 -18.35
CA LEU A 281 -1.54 -0.88 -18.99
C LEU A 281 -2.68 -1.01 -20.01
N ASP A 282 -3.26 0.12 -20.42
CA ASP A 282 -4.32 0.18 -21.41
C ASP A 282 -3.70 0.55 -22.76
N ASP A 283 -4.07 -0.20 -23.81
CA ASP A 283 -3.60 0.01 -25.19
C ASP A 283 -4.37 1.13 -25.91
N GLY A 284 -5.21 1.88 -25.17
CA GLY A 284 -5.98 3.02 -25.65
C GLY A 284 -7.47 2.75 -25.81
N GLU A 285 -7.96 1.58 -25.41
CA GLU A 285 -9.38 1.22 -25.50
C GLU A 285 -10.12 1.59 -24.21
N THR A 286 -10.61 2.82 -24.11
CA THR A 286 -11.36 3.28 -22.91
C THR A 286 -12.85 2.93 -22.91
N LEU A 287 -13.30 2.05 -23.82
CA LEU A 287 -14.71 1.80 -24.10
C LEU A 287 -15.52 1.40 -22.86
N GLN A 288 -14.97 0.54 -22.00
CA GLN A 288 -15.60 0.09 -20.77
C GLN A 288 -15.77 1.24 -19.78
N LEU A 289 -14.78 2.14 -19.72
CA LEU A 289 -14.83 3.33 -18.87
C LEU A 289 -15.78 4.39 -19.43
N ASP A 290 -15.84 4.54 -20.75
CA ASP A 290 -16.79 5.44 -21.40
C ASP A 290 -18.22 4.99 -21.14
N ARG A 291 -18.52 3.69 -21.31
CA ARG A 291 -19.83 3.11 -20.97
C ARG A 291 -20.18 3.30 -19.50
N MET A 292 -19.23 3.07 -18.60
CA MET A 292 -19.46 3.29 -17.17
C MET A 292 -19.73 4.76 -16.86
N SER A 293 -18.98 5.68 -17.48
CA SER A 293 -19.21 7.12 -17.36
C SER A 293 -20.61 7.51 -17.84
N SER A 294 -21.05 7.01 -19.00
CA SER A 294 -22.40 7.26 -19.51
C SER A 294 -23.49 6.68 -18.62
N ALA A 295 -23.26 5.50 -18.02
CA ALA A 295 -24.19 4.90 -17.06
C ALA A 295 -24.33 5.75 -15.78
N VAL A 296 -23.21 6.24 -15.25
CA VAL A 296 -23.20 7.17 -14.10
C VAL A 296 -23.95 8.46 -14.44
N GLU A 297 -23.71 9.04 -15.61
CA GLU A 297 -24.38 10.27 -16.06
C GLU A 297 -25.89 10.07 -16.24
N ALA A 298 -26.32 8.95 -16.84
CA ALA A 298 -27.74 8.63 -17.01
C ALA A 298 -28.46 8.54 -15.65
N VAL A 299 -27.89 7.83 -14.68
CA VAL A 299 -28.47 7.70 -13.34
C VAL A 299 -28.43 9.04 -12.60
N HIS A 300 -27.34 9.80 -12.70
CA HIS A 300 -27.28 11.13 -12.09
C HIS A 300 -28.35 12.07 -12.64
N ASN A 301 -28.61 12.05 -13.95
CA ASN A 301 -29.67 12.84 -14.56
C ASN A 301 -31.06 12.43 -14.06
N GLN A 302 -31.31 11.13 -13.83
CA GLN A 302 -32.56 10.63 -13.27
C GLN A 302 -32.78 11.09 -11.81
N HIS A 303 -31.70 11.16 -11.03
CA HIS A 303 -31.73 11.59 -9.63
C HIS A 303 -31.49 13.09 -9.43
N GLY A 304 -31.29 13.87 -10.50
CA GLY A 304 -30.98 15.30 -10.42
C GLY A 304 -29.65 15.63 -9.73
N LEU A 305 -28.65 14.75 -9.83
CA LEU A 305 -27.35 14.90 -9.16
C LEU A 305 -26.34 15.62 -10.05
N HIS A 306 -25.82 16.76 -9.58
CA HIS A 306 -24.78 17.51 -10.29
C HIS A 306 -23.48 17.49 -9.52
N CYS A 307 -22.71 16.40 -9.62
CA CYS A 307 -21.53 16.20 -8.80
C CYS A 307 -20.31 16.97 -9.33
N GLY A 308 -19.62 17.70 -8.44
CA GLY A 308 -18.41 18.45 -8.78
C GLY A 308 -17.87 19.28 -7.60
N PRO A 309 -16.82 20.09 -7.82
CA PRO A 309 -16.37 21.04 -6.82
C PRO A 309 -17.47 22.09 -6.56
N ALA A 310 -17.72 22.44 -5.29
CA ALA A 310 -18.45 23.67 -4.95
C ALA A 310 -17.65 24.49 -3.95
N LEU A 311 -17.45 25.77 -4.27
CA LEU A 311 -17.21 26.81 -3.29
C LEU A 311 -17.98 28.06 -3.72
N ALA A 312 -19.20 28.24 -3.21
CA ALA A 312 -19.87 29.54 -3.17
C ALA A 312 -19.92 30.05 -1.73
N LYS A 313 -18.75 30.37 -1.17
CA LYS A 313 -18.61 31.48 -0.24
C LYS A 313 -17.40 32.28 -0.68
N ALA A 314 -17.66 33.49 -1.18
CA ALA A 314 -16.62 34.46 -1.46
C ALA A 314 -15.73 34.60 -0.22
N PRO A 315 -14.39 34.74 -0.37
CA PRO A 315 -13.60 35.22 0.74
C PRO A 315 -14.19 36.57 1.15
N THR A 316 -14.49 36.72 2.43
CA THR A 316 -14.80 38.03 2.99
C THR A 316 -13.54 38.85 2.80
N ALA A 317 -13.49 39.60 1.70
CA ALA A 317 -12.48 40.62 1.51
C ALA A 317 -12.68 41.60 2.67
N LYS A 318 -11.87 41.44 3.73
CA LYS A 318 -11.62 42.56 4.62
C LYS A 318 -11.02 43.63 3.72
N LEU A 319 -11.85 44.62 3.37
CA LEU A 319 -11.36 45.91 2.91
C LEU A 319 -10.31 46.36 3.93
N ILE A 320 -9.04 46.25 3.55
CA ILE A 320 -8.02 47.08 4.15
C ILE A 320 -8.30 48.45 3.55
N CYS A 321 -9.06 49.26 4.29
CA CYS A 321 -9.10 50.69 4.07
C CYS A 321 -7.65 51.18 4.02
N MET A 322 -7.30 51.82 2.90
CA MET A 322 -6.10 52.64 2.81
C MET A 322 -6.11 53.64 3.96
N GLY A 323 -5.07 53.58 4.79
CA GLY A 323 -4.87 54.45 5.94
C GLY A 323 -3.38 54.51 6.26
N GLU A 324 -2.73 55.46 5.60
CA GLU A 324 -1.52 56.19 6.00
C GLU A 324 -0.17 55.46 6.14
N GLN A 325 0.77 55.94 5.32
CA GLN A 325 2.19 55.67 5.38
C GLN A 325 2.78 56.10 6.73
N ARG A 326 3.59 55.23 7.36
CA ARG A 326 4.81 55.64 8.08
C ARG A 326 5.95 54.65 7.83
N THR A 327 7.10 55.24 7.62
CA THR A 327 8.38 54.67 7.21
C THR A 327 9.15 53.99 8.35
N SER A 328 10.07 53.10 7.93
CA SER A 328 11.35 52.69 8.53
C SER A 328 11.34 51.94 9.88
N GLU A 329 11.88 50.71 9.91
CA GLU A 329 13.29 50.41 10.28
C GLU A 329 13.59 48.90 10.31
N ASN A 330 14.89 48.61 10.17
CA ASN A 330 15.59 47.32 10.24
C ASN A 330 15.24 46.43 11.44
N SER A 331 15.24 45.11 11.25
CA SER A 331 16.06 44.19 12.06
C SER A 331 16.01 42.76 11.52
N SER A 332 17.18 42.23 11.20
CA SER A 332 17.51 40.82 11.07
C SER A 332 17.09 39.98 12.29
N ALA A 333 16.53 38.79 12.06
CA ALA A 333 16.53 37.71 13.05
C ALA A 333 16.60 36.36 12.35
N GLN A 334 17.74 35.70 12.52
CA GLN A 334 17.98 34.29 12.21
C GLN A 334 17.06 33.41 13.07
N VAL A 335 16.42 32.42 12.44
CA VAL A 335 15.70 31.35 13.15
C VAL A 335 16.67 30.19 13.40
N GLN A 336 17.08 30.04 14.65
CA GLN A 336 17.78 28.86 15.17
C GLN A 336 16.79 27.69 15.34
N LEU A 337 17.14 26.54 14.79
CA LEU A 337 16.52 25.24 15.07
C LEU A 337 17.04 24.68 16.41
N PRO A 338 16.18 24.17 17.32
CA PRO A 338 16.64 23.54 18.54
C PRO A 338 17.08 22.09 18.27
N LEU A 339 18.35 21.79 18.62
CA LEU A 339 18.85 20.45 18.89
C LEU A 339 18.08 19.86 20.07
N LEU A 340 17.54 18.65 19.92
CA LEU A 340 17.15 17.80 21.04
C LEU A 340 18.24 16.73 21.24
N ALA A 341 18.88 16.79 22.40
CA ALA A 341 19.73 15.74 22.95
C ALA A 341 19.19 15.40 24.34
N ALA A 342 18.83 14.13 24.52
CA ALA A 342 19.02 13.31 25.72
C ALA A 342 18.57 11.88 25.39
#